data_AF-A0A7H8R5R5-F1
#
_entry.id   AF-A0A7H8R5R5-F1
#
_cell.length_a   1.000
_cell.length_b   1.000
_cell.length_c   1.000
_cell.angle_alpha   90.00
_cell.angle_beta   90.00
_cell.angle_gamma   90.00
#
_symmetry.space_group_name_H-M   'P 1'
#
loop_
_entity.id
_entity.type
_entity.pdbx_description
1 polymer ?
#
loop_
_entity_poly.entity_id
_entity_poly.type
_entity_poly.pdbx_seq_one_letter_code
_entity_poly.pdbx_strand_id
1 'polypeptide(L)'
;MSGRDEVAFQSREAALNEATFNKATFNKATFNKATFNKATFNKATFNKTTFNKATFNKATFNKATFNKATFNKATFNKATFNKATFNKATFNKATFNKATLQESAGNI
;
A
#
# COMPACT_ATOMS: atom_id res chain seq x y z
N MET A 1 3.34 18.12 -3.75
CA MET A 1 1.90 17.79 -3.71
C MET A 1 1.43 17.81 -2.27
N SER A 2 0.84 18.92 -1.83
CA SER A 2 0.30 19.12 -0.49
C SER A 2 -1.22 19.25 -0.55
N GLY A 3 -1.93 18.44 0.24
CA GLY A 3 -3.34 18.69 0.56
C GLY A 3 -4.36 17.84 -0.19
N ARG A 4 -5.01 16.93 0.55
CA ARG A 4 -6.38 16.40 0.32
C ARG A 4 -6.79 15.97 -1.09
N ASP A 5 -5.93 15.28 -1.83
CA ASP A 5 -6.43 14.57 -3.02
C ASP A 5 -7.09 13.27 -2.57
N GLU A 6 -8.42 13.27 -2.51
CA GLU A 6 -9.23 12.06 -2.50
C GLU A 6 -9.09 11.41 -3.89
N VAL A 7 -7.98 10.72 -4.12
CA VAL A 7 -7.69 10.19 -5.45
C VAL A 7 -8.51 8.91 -5.65
N ALA A 8 -9.56 8.99 -6.44
CA ALA A 8 -10.06 7.83 -7.17
C ALA A 8 -9.01 7.46 -8.24
N PHE A 9 -7.87 6.96 -7.78
CA PHE A 9 -6.74 6.65 -8.64
C PHE A 9 -6.96 5.30 -9.29
N GLN A 10 -7.06 5.30 -10.60
CA GLN A 10 -7.11 4.09 -11.42
C GLN A 10 -5.84 4.09 -12.25
N SER A 11 -4.85 3.30 -11.86
CA SER A 11 -3.66 3.11 -12.70
C SER A 11 -3.55 1.70 -13.22
N ARG A 12 -3.22 1.62 -14.50
CA ARG A 12 -2.67 0.42 -15.12
C ARG A 12 -1.17 0.66 -15.28
N GLU A 13 -0.37 -0.19 -14.64
CA GLU A 13 1.09 -0.27 -14.86
C GLU A 13 1.88 0.99 -14.47
N ALA A 14 1.39 1.77 -13.49
CA ALA A 14 2.15 2.91 -12.97
C ALA A 14 3.46 2.46 -12.29
N ALA A 15 4.56 3.15 -12.60
CA ALA A 15 5.84 3.03 -11.91
C ALA A 15 6.06 4.24 -10.99
N LEU A 16 6.05 3.99 -9.68
CA LEU A 16 6.19 5.00 -8.62
C LEU A 16 7.50 4.77 -7.89
N ASN A 17 8.59 5.16 -8.54
CA ASN A 17 9.94 5.03 -8.00
C ASN A 17 10.24 6.18 -7.05
N GLU A 18 10.65 5.84 -5.82
CA GLU A 18 11.05 6.80 -4.77
C GLU A 18 9.96 7.84 -4.40
N ALA A 19 8.72 7.58 -4.81
CA ALA A 19 7.58 8.43 -4.54
C ALA A 19 7.26 8.48 -3.05
N THR A 20 6.95 9.68 -2.55
CA THR A 20 6.59 9.89 -1.15
C THR A 20 5.15 10.38 -1.02
N PHE A 21 4.35 9.64 -0.25
CA PHE A 21 2.95 9.91 0.01
C PHE A 21 2.75 10.21 1.49
N ASN A 22 2.78 11.50 1.84
CA ASN A 22 2.59 11.97 3.21
C ASN A 22 1.12 12.31 3.46
N LYS A 23 0.49 11.61 4.41
CA LYS A 23 -0.94 11.77 4.77
C LYS A 23 -1.90 11.63 3.57
N ALA A 24 -1.48 10.94 2.52
CA ALA A 24 -2.29 10.70 1.34
C ALA A 24 -3.47 9.79 1.67
N THR A 25 -4.61 10.03 1.03
CA THR A 25 -5.81 9.20 1.19
C THR A 25 -6.21 8.61 -0.16
N PHE A 26 -6.25 7.28 -0.22
CA PHE A 26 -6.67 6.54 -1.39
C PHE A 26 -8.02 5.89 -1.08
N ASN A 27 -9.10 6.46 -1.63
CA ASN A 27 -10.46 5.96 -1.41
C ASN A 27 -10.95 5.24 -2.66
N LYS A 28 -11.26 3.94 -2.53
CA LYS A 28 -11.70 3.07 -3.63
C LYS A 28 -10.76 3.07 -4.85
N ALA A 29 -9.49 3.42 -4.64
CA ALA A 29 -8.48 3.42 -5.70
C ALA A 29 -8.18 1.99 -6.15
N THR A 30 -7.74 1.83 -7.39
CA THR A 30 -7.26 0.54 -7.91
C THR A 30 -5.91 0.70 -8.60
N PHE A 31 -4.95 -0.10 -8.16
CA PHE A 31 -3.61 -0.18 -8.71
C PHE A 31 -3.44 -1.54 -9.38
N ASN A 32 -3.57 -1.56 -10.70
CA ASN A 32 -3.39 -2.78 -11.50
C ASN A 32 -1.95 -2.83 -12.02
N LYS A 33 -1.20 -3.86 -11.62
CA LYS A 33 0.20 -4.08 -11.99
C LYS A 33 1.14 -2.90 -11.68
N ALA A 34 0.75 -2.03 -10.74
CA ALA A 34 1.59 -0.90 -10.36
C ALA A 34 2.85 -1.37 -9.64
N THR A 35 3.96 -0.67 -9.84
CA THR A 35 5.23 -0.94 -9.17
C THR A 35 5.61 0.24 -8.27
N PHE A 36 5.86 -0.05 -7.00
CA PHE A 36 6.27 0.91 -5.98
C PHE A 36 7.69 0.56 -5.52
N ASN A 37 8.69 1.12 -6.17
CA ASN A 37 10.09 0.86 -5.85
C ASN A 37 10.61 1.94 -4.89
N LYS A 38 11.03 1.55 -3.69
CA LYS A 38 11.46 2.44 -2.60
C LYS A 38 10.44 3.54 -2.26
N ALA A 39 9.16 3.34 -2.59
CA ALA A 39 8.12 4.31 -2.27
C ALA A 39 7.88 4.38 -0.76
N THR A 40 7.57 5.57 -0.25
CA THR A 40 7.32 5.81 1.17
C THR A 40 5.90 6.31 1.40
N PHE A 41 5.18 5.67 2.30
CA PHE A 41 3.81 6.00 2.69
C PHE A 41 3.78 6.37 4.17
N ASN A 42 3.83 7.66 4.48
CA ASN A 42 3.82 8.15 5.85
C ASN A 42 2.42 8.59 6.24
N LYS A 43 1.80 7.92 7.22
CA LYS A 43 0.43 8.21 7.68
C LYS A 43 -0.59 8.15 6.54
N ALA A 44 -0.33 7.37 5.49
CA ALA A 44 -1.22 7.22 4.36
C ALA A 44 -2.42 6.33 4.74
N THR A 45 -3.58 6.61 4.17
CA THR A 45 -4.81 5.84 4.40
C THR A 45 -5.29 5.22 3.10
N PHE A 46 -5.60 3.92 3.14
CA PHE A 46 -6.11 3.15 2.03
C PHE A 46 -7.49 2.58 2.39
N ASN A 47 -8.56 3.23 1.94
CA ASN A 47 -9.93 2.81 2.23
C ASN A 47 -10.53 2.11 1.02
N LYS A 48 -10.88 0.83 1.16
CA LYS A 48 -11.45 0.01 0.07
C LYS A 48 -10.56 0.01 -1.19
N THR A 49 -9.25 0.20 -1.02
CA THR A 49 -8.29 0.23 -2.13
C THR A 49 -7.96 -1.17 -2.59
N THR A 50 -7.83 -1.37 -3.91
CA THR A 50 -7.48 -2.66 -4.50
C THR A 50 -6.09 -2.59 -5.16
N PHE A 51 -5.23 -3.55 -4.85
CA PHE A 51 -3.92 -3.74 -5.45
C PHE A 51 -3.91 -5.09 -6.17
N ASN A 52 -4.08 -5.06 -7.50
CA ASN A 52 -4.10 -6.27 -8.32
C ASN A 52 -2.76 -6.46 -9.01
N LYS A 53 -2.05 -7.54 -8.71
CA LYS A 53 -0.71 -7.83 -9.26
C LYS A 53 0.30 -6.70 -9.02
N ALA A 54 0.08 -5.87 -8.00
CA ALA A 54 0.98 -4.77 -7.68
C ALA A 54 2.27 -5.29 -7.03
N THR A 55 3.39 -4.60 -7.25
CA THR A 55 4.70 -4.96 -6.69
C THR A 55 5.22 -3.83 -5.82
N PHE A 56 5.63 -4.16 -4.60
CA PHE A 56 6.21 -3.25 -3.62
C PHE A 56 7.65 -3.68 -3.33
N ASN A 57 8.61 -3.02 -3.97
CA ASN A 57 10.04 -3.33 -3.83
C ASN A 57 10.67 -2.33 -2.87
N LYS A 58 11.13 -2.77 -1.69
CA LYS A 58 11.72 -1.89 -0.66
C LYS A 58 10.80 -0.73 -0.25
N ALA A 59 9.48 -0.89 -0.41
CA ALA A 59 8.52 0.14 -0.04
C ALA A 59 8.38 0.21 1.48
N THR A 60 8.18 1.42 2.00
CA THR A 60 8.03 1.65 3.45
C THR A 60 6.66 2.24 3.77
N PHE A 61 5.95 1.64 4.71
CA PHE A 61 4.65 2.07 5.20
C PHE A 61 4.76 2.44 6.67
N ASN A 62 4.92 3.72 6.97
CA ASN A 62 5.05 4.23 8.33
C ASN A 62 3.71 4.79 8.81
N LYS A 63 3.14 4.19 9.87
CA LYS A 63 1.84 4.60 10.43
C LYS A 63 0.71 4.59 9.38
N ALA A 64 0.83 3.74 8.36
CA ALA A 64 -0.16 3.63 7.30
C ALA A 64 -1.37 2.82 7.77
N THR A 65 -2.56 3.18 7.30
CA THR A 65 -3.82 2.50 7.66
C THR A 65 -4.46 1.90 6.41
N PHE A 66 -4.77 0.60 6.47
CA PHE A 66 -5.42 -0.15 5.41
C PHE A 66 -6.80 -0.60 5.88
N ASN A 67 -7.85 0.12 5.49
CA ASN A 67 -9.23 -0.19 5.86
C ASN A 67 -9.94 -0.88 4.69
N LYS A 68 -10.29 -2.16 4.84
CA LYS A 68 -10.93 -2.96 3.78
C LYS A 68 -10.12 -2.97 2.47
N ALA A 69 -8.80 -2.83 2.56
CA ALA A 69 -7.92 -2.90 1.40
C ALA A 69 -7.79 -4.34 0.91
N THR A 70 -7.65 -4.54 -0.40
CA THR A 70 -7.54 -5.86 -1.01
C THR A 70 -6.25 -5.95 -1.81
N PHE A 71 -5.43 -6.96 -1.53
CA PHE A 71 -4.17 -7.23 -2.22
C PHE A 71 -4.27 -8.55 -2.97
N ASN A 72 -4.65 -8.51 -4.25
CA ASN A 72 -4.81 -9.70 -5.08
C ASN A 72 -3.54 -9.97 -5.88
N LYS A 73 -2.86 -11.09 -5.63
CA LYS A 73 -1.59 -11.46 -6.29
C LYS A 73 -0.52 -10.37 -6.17
N ALA A 74 -0.56 -9.57 -5.10
CA ALA A 74 0.43 -8.54 -4.85
C ALA A 74 1.74 -9.14 -4.34
N THR A 75 2.87 -8.50 -4.63
CA THR A 75 4.19 -8.96 -4.21
C THR A 75 4.86 -7.88 -3.35
N PHE A 76 5.30 -8.25 -2.16
CA PHE A 76 6.04 -7.37 -1.24
C PHE A 76 7.47 -7.89 -1.08
N ASN A 77 8.42 -7.26 -1.77
CA ASN A 77 9.84 -7.63 -1.72
C ASN A 77 10.60 -6.65 -0.84
N LYS A 78 11.11 -7.10 0.31
CA LYS A 78 11.84 -6.25 1.27
C LYS A 78 11.03 -5.02 1.72
N ALA A 79 9.70 -5.12 1.72
CA ALA A 79 8.83 -4.03 2.16
C ALA A 79 8.79 -3.98 3.69
N THR A 80 8.68 -2.76 4.23
CA THR A 80 8.64 -2.54 5.68
C THR A 80 7.32 -1.88 6.06
N PHE A 81 6.63 -2.47 7.01
CA PHE A 81 5.43 -1.91 7.63
C PHE A 81 5.74 -1.56 9.08
N ASN A 82 5.79 -0.28 9.41
CA ASN A 82 6.13 0.22 10.73
C ASN A 82 4.91 0.93 11.34
N LYS A 83 4.41 0.43 12.46
CA LYS A 83 3.17 0.90 13.11
C LYS A 83 1.99 0.96 12.15
N ALA A 84 1.93 0.04 11.18
CA ALA A 84 0.85 0.00 10.20
C ALA A 84 -0.37 -0.74 10.77
N THR A 85 -1.56 -0.32 10.35
CA THR A 85 -2.82 -0.92 10.79
C THR A 85 -3.56 -1.56 9.62
N PHE A 86 -4.00 -2.81 9.77
CA PHE A 86 -4.74 -3.57 8.76
C PHE A 86 -6.15 -3.91 9.26
N ASN A 87 -7.14 -3.06 8.96
CA ASN A 87 -8.52 -3.25 9.41
C ASN A 87 -9.34 -3.93 8.32
N LYS A 88 -9.61 -5.23 8.46
CA LYS A 88 -10.36 -6.03 7.48
C LYS A 88 -9.68 -6.03 6.10
N ALA A 89 -8.36 -5.95 6.08
CA ALA A 89 -7.59 -6.00 4.83
C ALA A 89 -7.41 -7.46 4.41
N THR A 90 -7.44 -7.74 3.10
CA THR A 90 -7.32 -9.10 2.58
C THR A 90 -6.12 -9.25 1.67
N PHE A 91 -5.44 -10.40 1.72
CA PHE A 91 -4.20 -10.68 0.99
C PHE A 91 -4.33 -11.95 0.14
N ASN A 92 -5.15 -11.90 -0.91
CA ASN A 92 -5.46 -13.05 -1.74
C ASN A 92 -4.29 -13.41 -2.66
N LYS A 93 -3.62 -14.54 -2.40
CA LYS A 93 -2.44 -15.00 -3.16
C LYS A 93 -1.30 -13.96 -3.17
N ALA A 94 -1.23 -13.12 -2.14
CA ALA A 94 -0.12 -12.17 -2.01
C ALA A 94 1.15 -12.90 -1.54
N THR A 95 2.30 -12.38 -1.93
CA THR A 95 3.61 -12.92 -1.53
C THR A 95 4.42 -11.89 -0.75
N PHE A 96 5.14 -12.33 0.27
CA PHE A 96 5.89 -11.48 1.20
C PHE A 96 7.34 -11.96 1.29
N ASN A 97 8.19 -11.49 0.38
CA ASN A 97 9.58 -11.91 0.30
C ASN A 97 10.45 -10.97 1.12
N LYS A 98 10.89 -11.43 2.30
CA LYS A 98 11.68 -10.62 3.25
C LYS A 98 10.96 -9.32 3.68
N ALA A 99 9.63 -9.31 3.65
CA ALA A 99 8.85 -8.19 4.17
C ALA A 99 8.85 -8.23 5.70
N THR A 100 8.78 -7.07 6.35
CA THR A 100 8.81 -6.96 7.82
C THR A 100 7.60 -6.21 8.34
N LEU A 101 7.09 -6.65 9.49
CA LEU A 101 6.04 -6.01 10.26
C LEU A 101 6.65 -5.59 11.60
N GLN A 102 6.65 -4.31 11.89
CA GLN A 102 7.18 -3.72 13.13
C GLN A 102 6.05 -2.96 13.81
N GLU A 103 5.74 -3.31 15.06
CA GLU A 103 4.67 -2.66 15.86
C GLU A 103 3.32 -2.52 15.12
N SER A 104 3.06 -3.42 14.15
CA SER A 104 1.90 -3.35 13.28
C SER A 104 0.78 -4.24 13.82
N ALA A 105 -0.46 -3.82 13.65
CA ALA A 105 -1.63 -4.50 14.20
C ALA A 105 -2.76 -4.59 13.17
N GLY A 106 -3.71 -5.49 13.36
CA GLY A 106 -4.88 -5.57 12.50
C GLY A 106 -5.59 -6.91 12.52
N ASN A 107 -6.87 -6.88 12.20
CA ASN A 107 -7.65 -8.08 11.90
C ASN A 107 -7.61 -8.29 10.39
N ILE A 108 -6.80 -9.26 9.98
CA ILE A 108 -6.58 -9.68 8.59
C ILE A 108 -7.50 -10.86 8.28
#